data_AF-A0A7S2GV21-F1
#
_entry.id   AF-A0A7S2GV21-F1
#
_cell.length_a   1.000
_cell.length_b   1.000
_cell.length_c   1.000
_cell.angle_alpha   90.00
_cell.angle_beta   90.00
_cell.angle_gamma   90.00
#
_symmetry.space_group_name_H-M   'P 1'
#
loop_
_entity.id
_entity.type
_entity.pdbx_description
1 polymer ?
#
loop_
_entity_poly.entity_id
_entity_poly.type
_entity_poly.pdbx_seq_one_letter_code
_entity_poly.pdbx_strand_id
1 'polypeptide(L)'
;MSDAVRVYGETNLGWDEKVLPNETADDDGQPVVPSKELAGRIFAKIDPCSPTRRSLDDPGVQRLREHLRANNGLKGLEICSPGEVDRTARLFRRDGFVVVRDVLDA
;
A
#
# COMPACT_ATOMS: atom_id res chain seq x y z
N MET A 1 29.56 10.84 -18.30
CA MET A 1 28.42 10.53 -19.18
C MET A 1 27.49 9.66 -18.37
N SER A 2 26.48 10.27 -17.76
CA SER A 2 25.53 9.58 -16.88
C SER A 2 24.46 8.96 -17.76
N ASP A 3 24.26 7.66 -17.65
CA ASP A 3 23.15 6.96 -18.33
C ASP A 3 21.83 7.59 -17.87
N ALA A 4 21.06 8.11 -18.82
CA ALA A 4 19.78 8.72 -18.53
C ALA A 4 18.82 7.63 -18.03
N VAL A 5 18.17 7.88 -16.90
CA VAL A 5 17.13 7.00 -16.36
C VAL A 5 16.08 6.78 -17.46
N ARG A 6 15.96 5.55 -17.92
CA ARG A 6 14.97 5.15 -18.92
C ARG A 6 13.63 4.98 -18.23
N VAL A 7 12.81 6.03 -18.24
CA VAL A 7 11.42 5.96 -17.79
C VAL A 7 10.63 5.18 -18.84
N TYR A 8 10.22 3.96 -18.50
CA TYR A 8 9.22 3.23 -19.27
C TYR A 8 7.88 3.94 -19.03
N GLY A 9 7.18 4.30 -20.11
CA GLY A 9 5.93 5.07 -20.04
C GLY A 9 4.81 4.38 -19.26
N GLU A 10 3.64 5.03 -19.19
CA GLU A 10 2.44 4.45 -18.60
C GLU A 10 2.15 3.09 -19.23
N THR A 11 2.18 2.06 -18.41
CA THR A 11 1.89 0.68 -18.80
C THR A 11 0.51 0.34 -18.25
N ASN A 12 -0.37 -0.20 -19.11
CA ASN A 12 -1.64 -0.77 -18.67
C ASN A 12 -1.46 -2.03 -17.79
N LEU A 13 -0.23 -2.53 -17.66
CA LEU A 13 0.17 -3.66 -16.81
C LEU A 13 0.78 -3.19 -15.48
N GLY A 14 0.69 -1.89 -15.15
CA GLY A 14 1.14 -1.33 -13.89
C GLY A 14 -0.06 -1.00 -13.02
N TRP A 15 -0.41 -1.91 -12.10
CA TRP A 15 -1.47 -1.71 -11.10
C TRP A 15 -2.83 -1.35 -11.71
N ASP A 16 -3.61 -2.38 -12.06
CA ASP A 16 -5.03 -2.16 -12.30
C ASP A 16 -5.67 -1.60 -11.02
N GLU A 17 -6.25 -0.40 -11.10
CA GLU A 17 -6.95 0.27 -9.99
C GLU A 17 -8.05 -0.62 -9.38
N LYS A 18 -8.57 -1.58 -10.16
CA LYS A 18 -9.56 -2.57 -9.74
C LYS A 18 -8.93 -3.82 -9.12
N VAL A 19 -7.63 -4.07 -9.31
CA VAL A 19 -6.92 -5.25 -8.80
C VAL A 19 -5.99 -4.83 -7.66
N LEU A 20 -6.40 -5.20 -6.44
CA LEU A 20 -5.60 -4.97 -5.25
C LEU A 20 -4.27 -5.76 -5.30
N PRO A 21 -3.23 -5.28 -4.59
CA PRO A 21 -1.93 -5.92 -4.57
C PRO A 21 -2.00 -7.40 -4.15
N ASN A 22 -1.26 -8.25 -4.87
CA ASN A 22 -1.10 -9.69 -4.65
C ASN A 22 -2.33 -10.56 -4.93
N GLU A 23 -3.23 -10.13 -5.80
CA GLU A 23 -4.34 -10.95 -6.29
C GLU A 23 -4.05 -11.52 -7.68
N THR A 24 -4.35 -12.81 -7.87
CA THR A 24 -4.40 -13.41 -9.21
C THR A 24 -5.67 -12.93 -9.88
N ALA A 25 -5.55 -12.16 -10.95
CA ALA A 25 -6.67 -11.80 -11.82
C ALA A 25 -6.73 -12.71 -13.04
N ASP A 26 -7.90 -12.84 -13.65
CA ASP A 26 -8.04 -13.42 -14.98
C ASP A 26 -7.65 -12.43 -16.08
N ASP A 27 -7.77 -12.85 -17.35
CA ASP A 27 -7.43 -12.03 -18.51
C ASP A 27 -8.29 -10.74 -18.61
N ASP A 28 -9.42 -10.69 -17.91
CA ASP A 28 -10.35 -9.55 -17.84
C ASP A 28 -10.13 -8.67 -16.59
N GLY A 29 -9.08 -8.95 -15.80
CA GLY A 29 -8.75 -8.20 -14.59
C GLY A 29 -9.67 -8.50 -13.41
N GLN A 30 -10.51 -9.55 -13.48
CA GLN A 30 -11.35 -9.95 -12.36
C GLN A 30 -10.57 -10.82 -11.39
N PRO A 31 -10.70 -10.60 -10.06
CA PRO A 31 -10.00 -11.40 -9.07
C PRO A 31 -10.48 -12.86 -9.12
N VAL A 32 -9.54 -13.77 -9.38
CA VAL A 32 -9.78 -15.21 -9.35
C VAL A 32 -9.54 -15.67 -7.92
N VAL A 33 -10.62 -15.96 -7.19
CA VAL A 33 -10.51 -16.74 -5.96
C VAL A 33 -10.31 -18.20 -6.40
N PRO A 34 -9.12 -18.81 -6.21
CA PRO A 34 -8.95 -20.19 -6.60
C PRO A 34 -9.93 -21.04 -5.80
N SER A 35 -10.73 -21.86 -6.50
CA SER A 35 -11.60 -22.83 -5.83
C SER A 35 -10.77 -23.71 -4.90
N LYS A 36 -11.37 -24.27 -3.84
CA LYS A 36 -10.65 -25.22 -2.94
C LYS A 36 -9.96 -26.33 -3.74
N GLU A 37 -10.56 -26.72 -4.85
CA GLU A 37 -10.05 -27.73 -5.77
C GLU A 37 -8.83 -27.25 -6.57
N LEU A 38 -8.84 -26.00 -7.07
CA LEU A 38 -7.67 -25.39 -7.72
C LEU A 38 -6.54 -25.12 -6.72
N ALA A 39 -6.86 -24.62 -5.52
CA ALA A 39 -5.88 -24.37 -4.44
C ALA A 39 -5.14 -25.66 -4.03
N GLY A 40 -5.86 -26.78 -3.93
CA GLY A 40 -5.27 -28.09 -3.68
C GLY A 40 -4.35 -28.60 -4.79
N ARG A 41 -4.54 -28.15 -6.04
CA ARG A 41 -3.71 -28.53 -7.20
C ARG A 41 -2.44 -27.68 -7.37
N ILE A 42 -2.41 -26.47 -6.83
CA ILE A 42 -1.28 -25.53 -6.98
C ILE A 42 -0.49 -25.32 -5.68
N PHE A 43 -0.72 -26.14 -4.64
CA PHE A 43 -0.11 -26.01 -3.32
C PHE A 43 -0.31 -24.62 -2.66
N ALA A 44 -1.32 -23.86 -3.10
CA ALA A 44 -1.66 -22.58 -2.50
C ALA A 44 -2.53 -22.83 -1.26
N LYS A 45 -2.06 -22.38 -0.10
CA LYS A 45 -2.91 -22.32 1.09
C LYS A 45 -3.79 -21.09 0.96
N ILE A 46 -5.10 -21.28 0.79
CA ILE A 46 -6.07 -20.19 0.95
C ILE A 46 -5.89 -19.67 2.38
N ASP A 47 -5.50 -18.42 2.51
CA ASP A 47 -5.39 -17.78 3.81
C ASP A 47 -6.79 -17.79 4.46
N PRO A 48 -6.97 -18.48 5.60
CA PRO A 48 -8.27 -18.57 6.26
C PRO A 48 -8.75 -17.21 6.78
N CYS A 49 -7.85 -16.23 6.92
CA CYS A 49 -8.18 -14.85 7.26
C CYS A 49 -8.52 -14.00 6.03
N SER A 50 -8.29 -14.50 4.82
CA SER A 50 -8.66 -13.79 3.60
C SER A 50 -10.18 -13.89 3.38
N PRO A 51 -10.87 -12.74 3.15
CA PRO A 51 -12.31 -12.73 3.00
C PRO A 51 -12.73 -13.54 1.77
N THR A 52 -13.80 -14.33 1.91
CA THR A 52 -14.32 -15.23 0.86
C THR A 52 -14.89 -14.46 -0.34
N ARG A 53 -15.19 -13.17 -0.16
CA ARG A 53 -15.65 -12.22 -1.18
C ARG A 53 -15.06 -10.85 -0.88
N ARG A 54 -14.57 -10.15 -1.90
CA ARG A 54 -14.16 -8.75 -1.79
C ARG A 54 -15.29 -7.84 -2.26
N SER A 55 -15.87 -7.09 -1.32
CA SER A 55 -16.89 -6.07 -1.60
C SER A 55 -16.50 -4.80 -0.88
N LEU A 56 -16.09 -3.79 -1.64
CA LEU A 56 -15.65 -2.51 -1.07
C LEU A 56 -16.81 -1.78 -0.38
N ASP A 57 -18.03 -2.02 -0.86
CA ASP A 57 -19.28 -1.49 -0.32
C ASP A 57 -19.87 -2.34 0.81
N ASP A 58 -19.16 -3.39 1.24
CA ASP A 58 -19.59 -4.17 2.40
C ASP A 58 -19.73 -3.25 3.63
N PRO A 59 -20.85 -3.33 4.37
CA PRO A 59 -21.07 -2.47 5.53
C PRO A 59 -19.95 -2.55 6.58
N GLY A 60 -19.29 -3.71 6.71
CA GLY A 60 -18.14 -3.90 7.60
C GLY A 60 -16.90 -3.16 7.10
N VAL A 61 -16.64 -3.18 5.78
CA VAL A 61 -15.54 -2.43 5.15
C VAL A 61 -15.76 -0.92 5.29
N GLN A 62 -16.98 -0.44 5.03
CA GLN A 62 -17.31 0.99 5.17
C GLN A 62 -17.15 1.46 6.61
N ARG A 63 -17.65 0.69 7.59
CA ARG A 63 -17.46 0.98 9.02
C ARG A 63 -15.98 1.02 9.41
N LEU A 64 -15.17 0.08 8.92
CA LEU A 64 -13.73 0.07 9.18
C LEU A 64 -13.04 1.31 8.57
N ARG A 65 -13.42 1.71 7.35
CA ARG A 65 -12.90 2.94 6.72
C ARG A 65 -13.22 4.18 7.52
N GLU A 66 -14.45 4.31 8.02
CA GLU A 66 -14.85 5.44 8.88
C GLU A 66 -14.04 5.45 10.18
N HIS A 67 -13.93 4.30 10.84
CA HIS A 67 -13.12 4.17 12.06
C HIS A 67 -11.66 4.56 11.81
N LEU A 68 -11.04 4.01 10.76
CA LEU A 68 -9.66 4.32 10.41
C LEU A 68 -9.51 5.79 10.01
N ARG A 69 -10.43 6.40 9.25
CA ARG A 69 -10.36 7.84 8.95
C ARG A 69 -10.39 8.70 10.21
N ALA A 70 -11.21 8.33 11.20
CA ALA A 70 -11.35 9.08 12.44
C ALA A 70 -10.20 8.84 13.44
N ASN A 71 -9.52 7.68 13.36
CA ASN A 71 -8.56 7.24 14.39
C ASN A 71 -7.14 7.01 13.87
N ASN A 72 -6.94 6.96 12.55
CA ASN A 72 -5.62 6.89 11.94
C ASN A 72 -4.92 8.25 11.99
N GLY A 73 -3.61 8.16 11.81
CA GLY A 73 -2.66 9.23 12.04
C GLY A 73 -1.58 8.69 12.95
N LEU A 74 -0.32 8.98 12.61
CA LEU A 74 0.79 8.73 13.51
C LEU A 74 0.67 9.74 14.66
N LYS A 75 0.06 9.33 15.77
CA LYS A 75 -0.04 10.17 16.97
C LYS A 75 1.36 10.52 17.44
N GLY A 76 1.61 11.80 17.69
CA GLY A 76 2.95 12.29 18.05
C GLY A 76 3.91 12.38 16.88
N LEU A 77 3.43 12.36 15.63
CA LEU A 77 4.27 12.65 14.47
C LEU A 77 4.84 14.07 14.56
N GLU A 78 6.16 14.15 14.63
CA GLU A 78 6.90 15.41 14.63
C GLU A 78 7.37 15.73 13.21
N ILE A 79 7.00 16.91 12.70
CA ILE A 79 7.44 17.41 11.40
C ILE A 79 8.60 18.40 11.62
N CYS A 80 9.71 18.18 10.92
CA CYS A 80 10.89 19.03 10.95
C CYS A 80 10.96 19.96 9.72
N SER A 81 11.61 21.11 9.89
CA SER A 81 12.04 22.00 8.82
C SER A 81 13.42 21.55 8.29
N PRO A 82 13.81 21.90 7.04
CA PRO A 82 15.07 21.42 6.45
C PRO A 82 16.33 21.72 7.26
N GLY A 83 16.36 22.84 7.99
CA GLY A 83 17.50 23.23 8.83
C GLY A 83 17.64 22.47 10.16
N GLU A 84 16.64 21.68 10.58
CA GLU A 84 16.63 20.99 11.87
C GLU A 84 17.38 19.64 11.84
N VAL A 85 18.55 19.59 11.21
CA VAL A 85 19.32 18.36 10.90
C VAL A 85 19.52 17.46 12.14
N ASP A 86 19.94 18.02 13.26
CA ASP A 86 20.19 17.26 14.48
C ASP A 86 18.92 16.65 15.07
N ARG A 87 17.79 17.36 14.96
CA ARG A 87 16.49 16.87 15.42
C ARG A 87 15.99 15.78 14.49
N THR A 88 16.11 15.98 13.18
CA THR A 88 15.79 14.98 12.16
C THR A 88 16.55 13.68 12.40
N ALA A 89 17.86 13.74 12.67
CA ALA A 89 18.68 12.56 12.96
C ALA A 89 18.33 11.87 14.28
N ARG A 90 17.85 12.61 15.29
CA ARG A 90 17.34 12.02 16.55
C ARG A 90 16.02 11.29 16.32
N LEU A 91 15.07 11.94 15.63
CA LEU A 91 13.76 11.35 15.32
C LEU A 91 13.92 10.09 14.47
N PHE A 92 14.74 10.16 13.42
CA PHE A 92 15.00 8.99 12.58
C PHE A 92 15.59 7.82 13.37
N ARG A 93 16.47 8.06 14.34
CA ARG A 93 17.01 6.99 15.21
C ARG A 93 15.97 6.43 16.19
N ARG A 94 15.03 7.24 16.67
CA ARG A 94 13.96 6.83 17.59
C ARG A 94 12.88 6.03 16.87
N ASP A 95 12.42 6.54 15.73
CA ASP A 95 11.19 6.09 15.06
C ASP A 95 11.47 5.26 13.80
N GLY A 96 12.70 5.26 13.30
CA GLY A 96 13.08 4.61 12.04
C GLY A 96 12.65 5.39 10.79
N PHE A 97 11.93 6.49 10.95
CA PHE A 97 11.54 7.40 9.88
C PHE A 97 11.45 8.85 10.41
N VAL A 98 11.38 9.82 9.50
CA VAL A 98 11.18 11.23 9.84
C VAL A 98 10.47 11.94 8.69
N VAL A 99 9.64 12.94 9.00
CA VAL A 99 8.97 13.78 8.02
C VAL A 99 9.60 15.17 8.06
N VAL A 100 10.12 15.61 6.91
CA VAL A 100 10.69 16.95 6.73
C VAL A 100 9.85 17.69 5.71
N ARG A 101 9.30 18.85 6.09
CA ARG A 101 8.52 19.69 5.18
C ARG A 101 9.42 20.47 4.23
N ASP A 102 8.87 20.82 3.06
CA ASP A 102 9.45 21.79 2.12
C ASP A 102 10.90 21.48 1.71
N VAL A 103 11.30 20.19 1.73
CA VAL A 103 12.70 19.80 1.49
C VAL A 103 13.10 19.93 0.02
N LEU A 104 12.12 19.94 -0.89
CA LEU A 104 12.33 20.03 -2.33
C LEU A 104 12.02 21.43 -2.90
N ASP A 105 11.44 22.33 -2.09
CA ASP A 105 11.01 23.67 -2.51
C ASP A 105 12.06 24.74 -2.17
N ALA A 106 13.34 24.38 -2.28
CA ALA A 106 14.48 25.26 -1.97
C ALA A 106 14.65 26.41 -2.99
#